data_AF-A0A967DC09-F1
#
_entry.id   AF-A0A967DC09-F1
#
_cell.length_a   1.000
_cell.length_b   1.000
_cell.length_c   1.000
_cell.angle_alpha   90.00
_cell.angle_beta   90.00
_cell.angle_gamma   90.00
#
_symmetry.space_group_name_H-M   'P 1'
#
loop_
_entity.id
_entity.type
_entity.pdbx_description
1 polymer ?
#
loop_
_entity_poly.entity_id
_entity_poly.type
_entity_poly.pdbx_seq_one_letter_code
_entity_poly.pdbx_strand_id
1 'polypeptide(L)'
;MRSIRTRDFLYVRNYRPERFPAGVDTKKANAYRDIDPGPAKTFMMDHRADPVVANLFELGFGKRPAEELYDLRTDPAEQKNLVSDPARAAIRTKLAAALEAQLKAWKDPRAMGAGDEFDEYPYYGSRDVTNFFDKSATPAK
;
A
#
# COMPACT_ATOMS: atom_id res chain seq x y z
N MET A 1 5.93 0.43 -5.12
CA MET A 1 5.04 -0.10 -6.17
C MET A 1 5.13 0.76 -7.43
N ARG A 2 4.76 0.17 -8.56
CA ARG A 2 4.58 0.84 -9.86
C ARG A 2 3.34 0.29 -10.54
N SER A 3 2.68 1.08 -11.36
CA SER A 3 1.47 0.67 -12.03
C SER A 3 1.37 1.24 -13.44
N ILE A 4 0.60 0.56 -14.27
CA ILE A 4 0.15 1.07 -15.57
C ILE A 4 -1.38 1.01 -15.59
N ARG A 5 -1.99 2.12 -15.96
CA ARG A 5 -3.44 2.27 -16.07
C ARG A 5 -3.81 2.49 -17.53
N THR A 6 -4.82 1.77 -17.97
CA THR A 6 -5.50 1.98 -19.25
C THR A 6 -6.93 2.42 -18.99
N ARG A 7 -7.72 2.62 -20.04
CA ARG A 7 -9.17 2.85 -19.90
C ARG A 7 -9.86 1.70 -19.15
N ASP A 8 -9.47 0.46 -19.45
CA ASP A 8 -10.22 -0.73 -19.05
C ASP A 8 -9.57 -1.50 -17.90
N PHE A 9 -8.26 -1.34 -17.68
CA PHE A 9 -7.51 -2.12 -16.70
C PHE A 9 -6.49 -1.29 -15.95
N LEU A 10 -6.28 -1.65 -14.67
CA LEU A 10 -5.13 -1.25 -13.86
C LEU A 10 -4.29 -2.48 -13.56
N TYR A 11 -2.99 -2.40 -13.82
CA TYR A 11 -2.01 -3.40 -13.40
C TYR A 11 -1.01 -2.76 -12.44
N VAL A 12 -0.72 -3.43 -11.32
CA VAL A 12 0.21 -2.98 -10.27
C VAL A 12 1.28 -4.04 -10.05
N ARG A 13 2.54 -3.59 -9.96
CA ARG A 13 3.69 -4.39 -9.54
C ARG A 13 4.22 -3.89 -8.20
N ASN A 14 4.27 -4.79 -7.24
CA ASN A 14 4.89 -4.59 -5.94
C ASN A 14 6.23 -5.33 -5.86
N TYR A 15 7.32 -4.58 -5.70
CA TYR A 15 8.68 -5.12 -5.59
C TYR A 15 9.06 -5.53 -4.16
N ARG A 16 8.20 -5.23 -3.17
CA ARG A 16 8.41 -5.48 -1.75
C ARG A 16 7.11 -5.98 -1.07
N PRO A 17 6.51 -7.10 -1.51
CA PRO A 17 5.25 -7.64 -0.97
C PRO A 17 5.31 -8.04 0.51
N GLU A 18 6.50 -8.22 1.05
CA GLU A 18 6.75 -8.49 2.46
C GLU A 18 6.55 -7.26 3.36
N ARG A 19 6.59 -6.04 2.81
CA ARG A 19 6.41 -4.79 3.55
C ARG A 19 4.93 -4.44 3.72
N PHE A 20 4.58 -3.82 4.84
CA PHE A 20 3.23 -3.26 5.03
C PHE A 20 3.09 -1.94 4.25
N PRO A 21 1.92 -1.68 3.64
CA PRO A 21 1.74 -0.51 2.79
C PRO A 21 1.64 0.82 3.56
N ALA A 22 1.24 0.78 4.83
CA ALA A 22 0.95 1.98 5.61
C ALA A 22 1.22 1.76 7.12
N GLY A 23 2.49 1.51 7.45
CA GLY A 23 2.94 1.24 8.81
C GLY A 23 2.80 -0.22 9.23
N VAL A 24 3.45 -0.57 10.33
CA VAL A 24 3.55 -1.96 10.81
C VAL A 24 2.33 -2.40 11.61
N ASP A 25 1.85 -3.63 11.37
CA ASP A 25 0.90 -4.30 12.28
C ASP A 25 1.64 -4.67 13.58
N THR A 26 1.43 -3.89 14.64
CA THR A 26 2.00 -4.17 15.96
C THR A 26 0.87 -4.31 16.97
N LYS A 27 1.02 -5.18 17.96
CA LYS A 27 0.04 -5.32 19.06
C LYS A 27 -0.01 -4.11 20.02
N LYS A 28 0.63 -2.99 19.67
CA LYS A 28 0.75 -1.78 20.50
C LYS A 28 -0.12 -0.67 19.90
N ALA A 29 -0.36 0.39 20.66
CA ALA A 29 -1.07 1.61 20.22
C ALA A 29 -0.46 2.32 18.98
N ASN A 30 0.62 1.78 18.42
CA ASN A 30 1.39 2.29 17.29
C ASN A 30 1.18 1.44 16.01
N ALA A 31 0.10 0.66 15.90
CA ALA A 31 -0.22 -0.05 14.67
C ALA A 31 -0.58 0.94 13.54
N TYR A 32 -0.02 0.71 12.34
CA TYR A 32 -0.35 1.47 11.13
C TYR A 32 -0.24 3.00 11.28
N ARG A 33 0.88 3.52 11.81
CA ARG A 33 1.04 4.96 12.09
C ARG A 33 1.02 5.86 10.87
N ASP A 34 1.21 5.31 9.68
CA ASP A 34 1.13 6.06 8.42
C ASP A 34 -0.33 6.28 7.97
N ILE A 35 -1.30 5.75 8.72
CA ILE A 35 -2.73 6.02 8.57
C ILE A 35 -3.17 6.88 9.74
N ASP A 36 -3.67 8.08 9.45
CA ASP A 36 -4.13 9.02 10.47
C ASP A 36 -5.22 8.40 11.37
N PRO A 37 -5.29 8.79 12.65
CA PRO A 37 -6.33 8.33 13.55
C PRO A 37 -7.70 8.83 13.07
N GLY A 38 -8.71 7.97 13.16
CA GLY A 38 -10.07 8.31 12.78
C GLY A 38 -11.07 7.21 13.14
N PRO A 39 -12.38 7.53 13.20
CA PRO A 39 -13.41 6.59 13.65
C PRO A 39 -13.45 5.31 12.80
N ALA A 40 -13.27 5.43 11.49
CA ALA A 40 -13.24 4.26 10.59
C ALA A 40 -12.03 3.34 10.87
N LYS A 41 -10.84 3.93 11.09
CA LYS A 41 -9.64 3.16 11.46
C LYS A 41 -9.86 2.44 12.79
N THR A 42 -10.31 3.16 13.82
CA THR A 42 -10.58 2.58 15.15
C THR A 42 -11.57 1.43 15.04
N PHE A 43 -12.71 1.64 14.36
CA PHE A 43 -13.72 0.60 14.16
C PHE A 43 -13.14 -0.63 13.45
N MET A 44 -12.41 -0.46 12.36
CA MET A 44 -11.83 -1.61 11.64
C MET A 44 -10.77 -2.35 12.47
N MET A 45 -10.03 -1.66 13.34
CA MET A 45 -9.07 -2.29 14.25
C MET A 45 -9.77 -3.13 15.33
N ASP A 46 -10.79 -2.57 15.97
CA ASP A 46 -11.52 -3.20 17.08
C ASP A 46 -12.34 -4.40 16.61
N HIS A 47 -12.82 -4.35 15.36
CA HIS A 47 -13.70 -5.36 14.78
C HIS A 47 -13.01 -6.25 13.74
N ARG A 48 -11.67 -6.29 13.68
CA ARG A 48 -10.91 -7.03 12.63
C ARG A 48 -11.21 -8.54 12.52
N ALA A 49 -11.84 -9.14 13.53
CA ALA A 49 -12.23 -10.55 13.54
C ALA A 49 -13.67 -10.80 13.02
N ASP A 50 -14.48 -9.75 12.86
CA ASP A 50 -15.79 -9.84 12.20
C ASP A 50 -15.57 -10.12 10.70
N PRO A 51 -16.19 -11.15 10.09
CA PRO A 51 -15.98 -11.50 8.69
C PRO A 51 -16.19 -10.35 7.69
N VAL A 52 -17.16 -9.47 7.93
CA VAL A 52 -17.45 -8.34 7.04
C VAL A 52 -16.34 -7.28 7.17
N VAL A 53 -15.92 -7.01 8.40
CA VAL A 53 -14.85 -6.04 8.69
C VAL A 53 -13.48 -6.58 8.29
N ALA A 54 -13.24 -7.89 8.43
CA ALA A 54 -11.99 -8.54 8.08
C ALA A 54 -11.65 -8.31 6.60
N ASN A 55 -12.62 -8.43 5.69
CA ASN A 55 -12.39 -8.14 4.28
C ASN A 55 -12.02 -6.66 4.05
N LEU A 56 -12.73 -5.73 4.70
CA LEU A 56 -12.42 -4.30 4.62
C LEU A 56 -11.05 -3.97 5.22
N PHE A 57 -10.69 -4.66 6.31
CA PHE A 57 -9.40 -4.56 6.98
C PHE A 57 -8.28 -5.02 6.05
N GLU A 58 -8.41 -6.18 5.41
CA GLU A 58 -7.42 -6.66 4.45
C GLU A 58 -7.31 -5.72 3.24
N LEU A 59 -8.44 -5.19 2.75
CA LEU A 59 -8.44 -4.19 1.68
C LEU A 59 -7.80 -2.86 2.09
N GLY A 60 -7.86 -2.43 3.35
CA GLY A 60 -7.33 -1.14 3.81
C GLY A 60 -5.91 -1.20 4.38
N PHE A 61 -5.61 -2.26 5.13
CA PHE A 61 -4.42 -2.39 6.00
C PHE A 61 -3.54 -3.60 5.66
N GLY A 62 -4.11 -4.59 4.97
CA GLY A 62 -3.42 -5.84 4.63
C GLY A 62 -2.21 -5.63 3.72
N LYS A 63 -1.29 -6.60 3.73
CA LYS A 63 -0.16 -6.60 2.81
C LYS A 63 -0.65 -6.77 1.38
N ARG A 64 0.03 -6.10 0.44
CA ARG A 64 -0.29 -6.20 -0.98
C ARG A 64 0.56 -7.28 -1.64
N PRO A 65 -0.03 -8.13 -2.50
CA PRO A 65 0.71 -9.16 -3.21
C PRO A 65 1.74 -8.55 -4.19
N ALA A 66 2.59 -9.39 -4.77
CA ALA A 66 3.60 -8.96 -5.72
C ALA A 66 3.00 -8.34 -6.99
N GLU A 67 1.79 -8.77 -7.38
CA GLU A 67 1.08 -8.32 -8.56
C GLU A 67 -0.41 -8.18 -8.28
N GLU A 68 -1.01 -7.17 -8.88
CA GLU A 68 -2.46 -6.92 -8.82
C GLU A 68 -2.97 -6.55 -10.21
N LEU A 69 -4.17 -6.99 -10.55
CA LEU A 69 -4.84 -6.66 -11.81
C LEU A 69 -6.32 -6.38 -11.54
N TYR A 70 -6.82 -5.25 -12.02
CA TYR A 70 -8.21 -4.82 -11.86
C TYR A 70 -8.85 -4.51 -13.21
N ASP A 71 -10.09 -4.96 -13.42
CA ASP A 71 -10.92 -4.64 -14.60
C ASP A 71 -11.84 -3.47 -14.27
N LEU A 72 -11.47 -2.28 -14.70
CA LEU A 72 -12.09 -1.00 -14.34
C LEU A 72 -13.50 -0.84 -14.92
N ARG A 73 -13.87 -1.67 -15.90
CA ARG A 73 -15.21 -1.64 -16.51
C ARG A 73 -16.25 -2.28 -15.60
N THR A 74 -15.85 -3.30 -14.86
CA THR A 74 -16.73 -4.07 -13.96
C THR A 74 -16.47 -3.78 -12.50
N ASP A 75 -15.26 -3.35 -12.15
CA ASP A 75 -14.82 -3.03 -10.80
C ASP A 75 -14.03 -1.71 -10.80
N PRO A 76 -14.73 -0.57 -10.94
CA PRO A 76 -14.09 0.75 -10.91
C PRO A 76 -13.51 1.11 -9.54
N ALA A 77 -13.91 0.39 -8.48
CA ALA A 77 -13.42 0.59 -7.12
C ALA A 77 -12.18 -0.26 -6.79
N GLU A 78 -11.74 -1.12 -7.73
CA GLU A 78 -10.48 -1.88 -7.63
C GLU A 78 -10.43 -2.78 -6.39
N GLN A 79 -11.57 -3.38 -6.03
CA GLN A 79 -11.69 -4.22 -4.83
C GLN A 79 -11.39 -5.70 -5.11
N LYS A 80 -11.52 -6.15 -6.37
CA LYS A 80 -11.36 -7.55 -6.76
C LYS A 80 -10.09 -7.72 -7.59
N ASN A 81 -9.03 -8.18 -6.95
CA ASN A 81 -7.78 -8.52 -7.64
C ASN A 81 -7.98 -9.77 -8.53
N LEU A 82 -7.82 -9.60 -9.83
CA LEU A 82 -7.95 -10.62 -10.88
C LEU A 82 -6.61 -11.23 -11.30
N VAL A 83 -5.52 -10.98 -10.55
CA VAL A 83 -4.18 -11.44 -10.94
C VAL A 83 -4.11 -12.96 -11.12
N SER A 84 -4.89 -13.72 -10.35
CA SER A 84 -4.92 -15.20 -10.40
C SER A 84 -5.92 -15.77 -11.41
N ASP A 85 -6.70 -14.92 -12.10
CA ASP A 85 -7.70 -15.36 -13.08
C ASP A 85 -7.02 -15.76 -14.41
N PRO A 86 -7.10 -17.05 -14.82
CA PRO A 86 -6.51 -17.50 -16.08
C PRO A 86 -7.09 -16.78 -17.31
N ALA A 87 -8.36 -16.38 -17.28
CA ALA A 87 -8.99 -15.65 -18.38
C ALA A 87 -8.42 -14.23 -18.56
N ARG A 88 -7.68 -13.73 -17.56
CA ARG A 88 -7.01 -12.42 -17.59
C ARG A 88 -5.49 -12.52 -17.73
N ALA A 89 -4.94 -13.72 -17.87
CA ALA A 89 -3.49 -13.93 -17.98
C ALA A 89 -2.86 -13.16 -19.16
N ALA A 90 -3.52 -13.13 -20.33
CA ALA A 90 -3.00 -12.45 -21.51
C ALA A 90 -2.88 -10.93 -21.29
N ILE A 91 -3.91 -10.29 -20.71
CA ILE A 91 -3.87 -8.85 -20.43
C ILE A 91 -2.88 -8.52 -19.31
N ARG A 92 -2.78 -9.37 -18.28
CA ARG A 92 -1.76 -9.26 -17.22
C ARG A 92 -0.36 -9.22 -17.82
N THR A 93 0.00 -10.21 -18.64
CA THR A 93 1.32 -10.30 -19.28
C THR A 93 1.61 -9.10 -20.18
N LYS A 94 0.62 -8.66 -20.97
CA LYS A 94 0.74 -7.48 -21.83
C LYS A 94 1.05 -6.22 -21.03
N LEU A 95 0.29 -5.96 -19.96
CA LEU A 95 0.48 -4.77 -19.13
C LEU A 95 1.77 -4.84 -18.30
N ALA A 96 2.14 -6.01 -17.80
CA ALA A 96 3.41 -6.23 -17.13
C ALA A 96 4.60 -5.89 -18.03
N ALA A 97 4.61 -6.40 -19.26
CA ALA A 97 5.67 -6.11 -20.23
C ALA A 97 5.71 -4.62 -20.61
N ALA A 98 4.55 -3.98 -20.81
CA ALA A 98 4.48 -2.56 -21.13
C ALA A 98 5.00 -1.68 -19.97
N LEU A 99 4.62 -2.00 -18.73
CA LEU A 99 5.11 -1.31 -17.54
C LEU A 99 6.63 -1.48 -17.41
N GLU A 100 7.14 -2.71 -17.54
CA GLU A 100 8.56 -3.00 -17.41
C GLU A 100 9.39 -2.26 -18.48
N ALA A 101 8.94 -2.27 -19.72
CA ALA A 101 9.60 -1.54 -20.81
C ALA A 101 9.72 -0.04 -20.50
N GLN A 102 8.63 0.57 -20.02
CA GLN A 102 8.60 1.99 -19.67
C GLN A 102 9.51 2.31 -18.48
N LEU A 103 9.46 1.50 -17.42
CA LEU A 103 10.29 1.70 -16.23
C LEU A 103 11.79 1.55 -16.55
N LYS A 104 12.16 0.60 -17.42
CA LYS A 104 13.54 0.46 -17.90
C LYS A 104 13.98 1.66 -18.73
N ALA A 105 13.11 2.15 -19.63
CA ALA A 105 13.41 3.34 -20.43
C ALA A 105 13.66 4.58 -19.55
N TRP A 106 12.94 4.70 -18.44
CA TRP A 106 13.12 5.77 -17.44
C TRP A 106 14.22 5.50 -16.42
N LYS A 107 14.86 4.32 -16.47
CA LYS A 107 15.85 3.88 -15.48
C LYS A 107 15.30 3.98 -14.05
N ASP A 108 14.05 3.57 -13.84
CA ASP A 108 13.42 3.61 -12.52
C ASP A 108 14.22 2.76 -11.51
N PRO A 109 14.71 3.34 -10.39
CA PRO A 109 15.59 2.61 -9.46
C PRO A 109 14.95 1.34 -8.89
N ARG A 110 13.63 1.34 -8.65
CA ARG A 110 12.93 0.16 -8.11
C ARG A 110 12.84 -0.96 -9.15
N ALA A 111 12.65 -0.61 -10.42
CA ALA A 111 12.65 -1.59 -11.51
C ALA A 111 14.05 -2.12 -11.85
N MET A 112 15.09 -1.32 -11.59
CA MET A 112 16.49 -1.67 -11.83
C MET A 112 17.15 -2.42 -10.67
N GLY A 113 16.41 -2.72 -9.60
CA GLY A 113 16.94 -3.40 -8.41
C GLY A 113 17.67 -2.48 -7.42
N ALA A 114 17.77 -1.19 -7.71
CA ALA A 114 18.32 -0.15 -6.85
C ALA A 114 17.24 0.55 -5.99
N GLY A 115 16.14 -0.16 -5.70
CA GLY A 115 15.00 0.43 -4.99
C GLY A 115 15.26 0.77 -3.52
N ASP A 116 16.26 0.15 -2.91
CA ASP A 116 16.59 0.34 -1.49
C ASP A 116 17.37 1.65 -1.23
N GLU A 117 17.90 2.31 -2.28
CA GLU A 117 18.52 3.65 -2.15
C GLU A 117 17.56 4.67 -1.52
N PHE A 118 16.25 4.52 -1.76
CA PHE A 118 15.24 5.39 -1.15
C PHE A 118 15.16 5.26 0.38
N ASP A 119 15.60 4.14 0.95
CA ASP A 119 15.58 3.88 2.39
C ASP A 119 16.86 4.40 3.08
N GLU A 120 17.90 4.76 2.31
CA GLU A 120 19.20 5.21 2.82
C GLU A 120 19.28 6.74 3.03
N TYR A 121 18.31 7.50 2.50
CA TYR A 121 18.31 8.96 2.67
C TYR A 121 18.21 9.35 4.15
N PRO A 122 19.06 10.29 4.63
CA PRO A 122 19.03 10.72 6.02
C PRO A 122 17.70 11.40 6.36
N TYR A 123 17.11 10.98 7.48
CA TYR A 123 15.93 11.61 8.03
C TYR A 123 16.32 12.86 8.82
N TYR A 124 15.91 14.04 8.34
CA TYR A 124 16.19 15.34 8.97
C TYR A 124 15.07 15.86 9.87
N GLY A 125 13.97 15.11 10.03
CA GLY A 125 12.92 15.50 10.98
C GLY A 125 13.46 15.48 12.41
N SER A 126 13.04 16.44 13.23
CA SER A 126 13.38 16.46 14.65
C SER A 126 12.90 15.15 15.30
N ARG A 127 13.79 14.47 16.03
CA ARG A 127 13.44 13.31 16.88
C ARG A 127 12.59 13.69 18.09
N ASP A 128 12.37 14.98 18.29
CA ASP A 128 11.59 15.52 19.40
C ASP A 128 10.10 15.40 19.09
N VAL A 129 9.63 14.15 19.07
CA VAL A 129 8.21 13.84 19.22
C VAL A 129 7.91 13.92 20.71
N THR A 130 7.93 15.13 21.27
CA THR A 130 7.10 15.43 22.45
C THR A 130 5.66 15.26 22.01
N ASN A 131 5.24 14.01 22.02
CA ASN A 131 3.91 13.48 22.15
C ASN A 131 2.83 14.49 21.70
N PHE A 132 2.68 14.67 20.39
CA PHE A 132 1.68 15.57 19.77
C PHE A 132 0.24 15.28 20.22
N PHE A 133 0.03 14.13 20.89
CA PHE A 133 -1.25 13.65 21.43
C PHE A 133 -1.31 13.64 22.97
N ASP A 134 -0.26 14.07 23.67
CA ASP A 134 -0.30 14.21 25.13
C ASP A 134 -0.87 15.56 25.52
N LYS A 135 -2.18 15.57 25.78
CA LYS A 135 -2.91 16.73 26.30
C LYS A 135 -2.55 17.07 27.75
N SER A 136 -1.69 16.30 28.43
CA SER A 136 -1.27 16.59 29.81
C SER A 136 -0.09 17.58 29.89
N ALA A 137 0.60 17.84 28.78
CA ALA A 137 1.63 18.85 28.72
C ALA A 137 1.01 20.25 28.67
N THR A 138 0.80 20.85 29.84
CA THR A 138 0.55 22.29 29.94
C THR A 138 1.84 23.01 29.52
N PRO A 139 1.82 24.00 28.60
CA PRO A 139 3.02 24.73 28.26
C PRO A 139 3.49 25.50 29.50
N ALA A 140 4.76 25.31 29.88
CA ALA A 140 5.39 26.17 30.87
C ALA A 140 5.46 27.60 30.30
N LYS A 141 5.09 28.58 31.14
CA LYS A 141 5.11 30.02 30.84
C LYS A 141 6.51 30.54 30.53
#